data_AF-A0A970SVU6-F1
#
_entry.id   AF-A0A970SVU6-F1
#
_cell.length_a   1.000
_cell.length_b   1.000
_cell.length_c   1.000
_cell.angle_alpha   90.00
_cell.angle_beta   90.00
_cell.angle_gamma   90.00
#
_symmetry.space_group_name_H-M   'P 1'
#
loop_
_entity.id
_entity.type
_entity.pdbx_description
1 polymer ?
#
loop_
_entity_poly.entity_id
_entity_poly.type
_entity_poly.pdbx_seq_one_letter_code
_entity_poly.pdbx_strand_id
1 'polypeptide(L)'
;KVREQGELIRAFEQTFGKLSSFDYEKIREWLEQDAYQPEIVMEALRQSALQRKLSFVYIDRILLNWQINGLDTMEKIKAGEEAFQRRAALRTLERRDQQKDNKNAKVDKKARPVKKTGKAAKKKRYEDIVE
;
A
#
# COMPACT_ATOMS: atom_id res chain seq x y z
N LYS A 1 -12.95 13.20 19.72
CA LYS A 1 -13.43 11.92 19.16
C LYS A 1 -14.60 12.09 18.19
N VAL A 2 -15.79 12.52 18.60
CA VAL A 2 -16.97 12.59 17.69
C VAL A 2 -16.77 13.56 16.50
N ARG A 3 -16.08 14.70 16.72
CA ARG A 3 -15.79 15.66 15.64
C ARG A 3 -14.88 15.07 14.56
N GLU A 4 -13.81 14.38 14.98
CA GLU A 4 -12.82 13.77 14.08
C GLU A 4 -13.44 12.63 13.25
N GLN A 5 -14.38 11.87 13.82
CA GLN A 5 -15.13 10.85 13.09
C GLN A 5 -15.99 11.45 11.99
N GLY A 6 -16.63 12.60 12.25
CA GLY A 6 -17.40 13.32 11.24
C GLY A 6 -16.54 13.86 10.10
N GLU A 7 -15.34 14.34 10.40
CA GLU A 7 -14.37 14.79 9.39
C GLU A 7 -13.85 13.62 8.55
N LEU A 8 -13.58 12.47 9.18
CA LEU A 8 -13.18 11.25 8.49
C LEU A 8 -14.26 10.80 7.50
N ILE A 9 -15.52 10.68 7.96
CA ILE A 9 -16.64 10.28 7.12
C ILE A 9 -16.78 11.22 5.91
N ARG A 10 -16.73 12.54 6.14
CA ARG A 10 -16.80 13.53 5.05
C ARG A 10 -15.69 13.35 4.03
N ALA A 11 -14.47 13.07 4.48
CA ALA A 11 -13.35 12.80 3.58
C ALA A 11 -13.58 11.53 2.73
N PHE A 12 -14.14 10.48 3.33
CA PHE A 12 -14.52 9.28 2.61
C PHE A 12 -15.64 9.54 1.60
N GLU A 13 -16.69 10.27 1.98
CA GLU A 13 -17.78 10.64 1.07
C GLU A 13 -17.30 11.50 -0.12
N GLN A 14 -16.37 12.42 0.12
CA GLN A 14 -15.79 13.23 -0.96
C GLN A 14 -14.95 12.39 -1.93
N THR A 15 -14.31 11.32 -1.43
CA THR A 15 -13.37 10.51 -2.22
C THR A 15 -14.06 9.35 -2.95
N PHE A 16 -15.00 8.67 -2.28
CA PHE A 16 -15.75 7.53 -2.81
C PHE A 16 -17.11 7.92 -3.40
N GLY A 17 -17.62 9.10 -3.08
CA GLY A 17 -18.99 9.48 -3.35
C GLY A 17 -19.93 8.98 -2.26
N LYS A 18 -21.13 8.54 -2.65
CA LYS A 18 -22.14 8.07 -1.70
C LYS A 18 -21.70 6.77 -1.02
N LEU A 19 -21.44 6.84 0.28
CA LEU A 19 -21.14 5.68 1.10
C LEU A 19 -22.41 4.85 1.36
N SER A 20 -22.28 3.54 1.25
CA SER A 20 -23.31 2.58 1.65
C SER A 20 -23.30 2.37 3.16
N SER A 21 -24.40 1.90 3.75
CA SER A 21 -24.47 1.54 5.17
C SER A 21 -23.36 0.58 5.60
N PHE A 22 -22.95 -0.33 4.71
CA PHE A 22 -21.84 -1.25 4.96
C PHE A 22 -20.48 -0.55 5.04
N ASP A 23 -20.28 0.51 4.26
CA ASP A 23 -19.03 1.29 4.28
C ASP A 23 -18.89 2.07 5.60
N TYR A 24 -20.02 2.60 6.11
CA TYR A 24 -20.07 3.22 7.43
C TYR A 24 -19.73 2.24 8.55
N GLU A 25 -20.24 1.01 8.45
CA GLU A 25 -19.91 -0.05 9.39
C GLU A 25 -18.41 -0.37 9.37
N LYS A 26 -17.80 -0.46 8.18
CA LYS A 26 -16.35 -0.64 8.04
C LYS A 26 -15.52 0.46 8.67
N ILE A 27 -15.90 1.73 8.45
CA ILE A 27 -15.21 2.86 9.08
C ILE A 27 -15.36 2.79 10.60
N ARG A 28 -16.54 2.40 11.10
CA ARG A 28 -16.80 2.24 12.53
C ARG A 28 -15.98 1.10 13.14
N GLU A 29 -15.86 -0.04 12.45
CA GLU A 29 -15.03 -1.18 12.87
C GLU A 29 -13.58 -0.74 13.09
N TRP A 30 -12.98 -0.01 12.16
CA TRP A 30 -11.60 0.49 12.32
C TRP A 30 -11.40 1.39 13.54
N LEU A 31 -12.42 2.19 13.89
CA LEU A 31 -12.35 3.14 14.99
C LEU A 31 -12.68 2.52 16.35
N GLU A 32 -13.62 1.56 16.38
CA GLU A 32 -14.12 0.95 17.62
C GLU A 32 -13.46 -0.40 17.93
N GLN A 33 -13.35 -1.30 16.94
CA GLN A 33 -12.82 -2.66 17.14
C GLN A 33 -11.29 -2.66 17.10
N ASP A 34 -10.70 -2.13 16.04
CA ASP A 34 -9.24 -2.06 15.90
C ASP A 34 -8.61 -0.89 16.67
N ALA A 35 -9.45 0.00 17.21
CA ALA A 35 -9.04 1.20 17.96
C ALA A 35 -8.03 2.10 17.22
N TYR A 36 -8.08 2.13 15.88
CA TYR A 36 -7.26 3.04 15.10
C TYR A 36 -7.66 4.49 15.37
N GLN A 37 -6.66 5.37 15.43
CA GLN A 37 -6.93 6.79 15.50
C GLN A 37 -7.50 7.29 14.17
N PRO A 38 -8.46 8.24 14.18
CA PRO A 38 -9.06 8.76 12.96
C PRO A 38 -8.02 9.39 12.01
N GLU A 39 -6.96 9.98 12.57
CA GLU A 39 -5.83 10.53 11.81
C GLU A 39 -5.09 9.46 10.99
N ILE A 40 -4.93 8.25 11.55
CA ILE A 40 -4.28 7.12 10.88
C ILE A 40 -5.14 6.66 9.69
N VAL A 41 -6.45 6.49 9.91
CA VAL A 41 -7.37 6.08 8.84
C VAL A 41 -7.43 7.12 7.73
N MET A 42 -7.36 8.41 8.09
CA MET A 42 -7.29 9.51 7.11
C MET A 42 -6.02 9.45 6.27
N GLU A 43 -4.88 9.15 6.87
CA GLU A 43 -3.62 8.98 6.13
C GLU A 43 -3.68 7.77 5.20
N ALA A 44 -4.30 6.66 5.63
CA ALA A 44 -4.48 5.48 4.79
C ALA A 44 -5.37 5.79 3.56
N LEU A 45 -6.42 6.60 3.74
CA LEU A 45 -7.24 7.11 2.63
C LEU A 45 -6.41 7.93 1.65
N ARG A 46 -5.57 8.84 2.16
CA ARG A 46 -4.67 9.66 1.33
C ARG A 46 -3.72 8.79 0.51
N GLN A 47 -3.14 7.76 1.13
CA GLN A 47 -2.28 6.80 0.43
C GLN A 47 -3.00 6.05 -0.67
N SER A 48 -4.20 5.59 -0.37
CA SER A 48 -5.07 4.93 -1.33
C SER A 48 -5.35 5.83 -2.56
N ALA A 49 -5.61 7.11 -2.33
CA ALA A 49 -5.80 8.11 -3.38
C ALA A 49 -4.52 8.35 -4.21
N LEU A 50 -3.34 8.46 -3.58
CA LEU A 50 -2.05 8.60 -4.27
C LEU A 50 -1.75 7.40 -5.17
N GLN A 51 -2.07 6.19 -4.73
CA GLN A 51 -1.91 4.97 -5.51
C GLN A 51 -3.03 4.75 -6.54
N ARG A 52 -4.04 5.65 -6.59
CA ARG A 52 -5.26 5.55 -7.41
C ARG A 52 -6.01 4.23 -7.22
N LYS A 53 -6.05 3.71 -5.99
CA LYS A 53 -6.68 2.42 -5.65
C LYS A 53 -7.70 2.58 -4.52
N LEU A 54 -8.76 3.34 -4.80
CA LEU A 54 -9.83 3.62 -3.84
C LEU A 54 -10.70 2.38 -3.62
N SER A 55 -10.35 1.58 -2.61
CA SER A 55 -11.12 0.43 -2.14
C SER A 55 -10.92 0.23 -0.65
N PHE A 56 -11.99 -0.06 0.09
CA PHE A 56 -11.93 -0.40 1.51
C PHE A 56 -10.98 -1.57 1.79
N VAL A 57 -10.98 -2.59 0.92
CA VAL A 57 -10.05 -3.73 1.00
C VAL A 57 -8.59 -3.28 0.88
N TYR A 58 -8.32 -2.23 0.10
CA TYR A 58 -6.97 -1.70 -0.04
C TYR A 58 -6.55 -0.87 1.17
N ILE A 59 -7.47 -0.08 1.73
CA ILE A 59 -7.24 0.70 2.96
C ILE A 59 -6.97 -0.23 4.14
N ASP A 60 -7.76 -1.29 4.29
CA ASP A 60 -7.58 -2.33 5.29
C ASP A 60 -6.16 -2.92 5.27
N ARG A 61 -5.65 -3.23 4.07
CA ARG A 61 -4.29 -3.73 3.88
C ARG A 61 -3.21 -2.72 4.28
N ILE A 62 -3.45 -1.43 4.06
CA ILE A 62 -2.53 -0.37 4.48
C ILE A 62 -2.48 -0.31 6.00
N LEU A 63 -3.65 -0.29 6.64
CA LEU A 63 -3.79 -0.26 8.11
C LEU A 63 -3.14 -1.50 8.74
N LEU A 64 -3.44 -2.70 8.24
CA LEU A 64 -2.84 -3.94 8.72
C LEU A 64 -1.32 -3.93 8.57
N ASN A 65 -0.80 -3.45 7.43
CA ASN A 65 0.64 -3.36 7.24
C ASN A 65 1.27 -2.39 8.25
N TRP A 66 0.63 -1.26 8.56
CA TRP A 66 1.12 -0.34 9.59
C TRP A 66 1.10 -0.96 10.98
N GLN A 67 0.04 -1.69 11.33
CA GLN A 67 -0.06 -2.44 12.58
C GLN A 67 1.07 -3.47 12.72
N ILE A 68 1.31 -4.28 11.67
CA ILE A 68 2.38 -5.29 11.66
C ILE A 68 3.77 -4.64 11.82
N ASN A 69 4.00 -3.46 11.24
CA ASN A 69 5.26 -2.74 11.35
C ASN A 69 5.39 -1.92 12.64
N GLY A 70 4.40 -1.97 13.55
CA GLY A 70 4.41 -1.20 14.79
C GLY A 70 4.38 0.32 14.55
N LEU A 71 3.73 0.75 13.47
CA LEU A 71 3.56 2.16 13.12
C LEU A 71 2.27 2.69 13.76
N ASP A 72 2.30 2.86 15.08
CA ASP A 72 1.15 3.31 15.89
C ASP A 72 0.98 4.85 15.93
N THR A 73 2.04 5.58 15.61
CA THR A 73 2.08 7.05 15.72
C THR A 73 2.04 7.70 14.34
N MET A 74 1.37 8.84 14.20
CA MET A 74 1.32 9.61 12.95
C MET A 74 2.71 9.92 12.38
N GLU A 75 3.69 10.24 13.24
CA GLU A 75 5.07 10.48 12.84
C GLU A 75 5.73 9.22 12.25
N LYS A 76 5.53 8.06 12.87
CA LYS A 76 6.05 6.78 12.40
C LYS A 76 5.44 6.39 11.06
N ILE A 77 4.13 6.61 10.90
CA ILE A 77 3.42 6.33 9.65
C ILE A 77 4.00 7.16 8.51
N LYS A 78 4.12 8.50 8.69
CA LYS A 78 4.70 9.39 7.68
C LYS A 78 6.13 8.99 7.32
N ALA A 79 6.97 8.69 8.31
CA ALA A 79 8.35 8.27 8.07
C ALA A 79 8.42 6.91 7.33
N GLY A 80 7.60 5.94 7.72
CA GLY A 80 7.53 4.62 7.11
C GLY A 80 7.02 4.67 5.67
N GLU A 81 6.06 5.55 5.41
CA GLU A 81 5.53 5.81 4.08
C GLU A 81 6.56 6.50 3.18
N GLU A 82 7.23 7.54 3.67
CA GLU A 82 8.29 8.22 2.92
C GLU A 82 9.41 7.24 2.55
N ALA A 83 9.79 6.36 3.48
CA ALA A 83 10.72 5.28 3.21
C ALA A 83 10.18 4.29 2.16
N PHE A 84 8.88 3.95 2.20
CA PHE A 84 8.25 3.10 1.19
C PHE A 84 8.28 3.73 -0.21
N GLN A 85 7.89 5.00 -0.32
CA GLN A 85 7.94 5.74 -1.59
C GLN A 85 9.36 5.86 -2.12
N ARG A 86 10.34 6.20 -1.26
CA ARG A 86 11.76 6.24 -1.64
C ARG A 86 12.25 4.89 -2.16
N ARG A 87 11.94 3.79 -1.47
CA ARG A 87 12.30 2.44 -1.93
C ARG A 87 11.64 2.07 -3.26
N ALA A 88 10.37 2.46 -3.45
CA ALA A 88 9.66 2.21 -4.70
C ALA A 88 10.27 3.00 -5.89
N ALA A 89 10.68 4.25 -5.66
CA ALA A 89 11.34 5.08 -6.64
C ALA A 89 12.72 4.53 -7.01
N LEU A 90 13.56 4.19 -6.01
CA LEU A 90 14.88 3.60 -6.23
C LEU A 90 14.80 2.31 -7.06
N ARG A 91 13.87 1.41 -6.73
CA ARG A 91 13.65 0.17 -7.50
C ARG A 91 13.27 0.44 -8.96
N THR A 92 12.56 1.53 -9.24
CA THR A 92 12.19 1.92 -10.60
C THR A 92 13.39 2.43 -11.39
N LEU A 93 14.30 3.17 -10.73
CA LEU A 93 15.56 3.63 -11.31
C LEU A 93 16.52 2.46 -11.59
N GLU A 94 16.71 1.56 -10.63
CA GLU A 94 17.55 0.37 -10.81
C GLU A 94 17.07 -0.49 -12.00
N ARG A 95 15.75 -0.65 -12.15
CA ARG A 95 15.18 -1.38 -13.28
C ARG A 95 15.42 -0.69 -14.62
N ARG A 96 15.56 0.64 -14.63
CA ARG A 96 15.88 1.42 -15.85
C ARG A 96 17.34 1.26 -16.24
N ASP A 97 18.26 1.24 -15.27
CA ASP A 97 19.70 1.10 -15.55
C ASP A 97 20.04 -0.32 -16.02
N GLN A 98 19.50 -1.36 -15.38
CA GLN A 98 19.63 -2.75 -15.87
C GLN A 98 19.09 -2.95 -17.30
N GLN A 99 18.11 -2.15 -17.72
CA GLN A 99 17.56 -2.21 -19.07
C GLN A 99 18.45 -1.50 -20.12
N LYS A 100 19.28 -0.52 -19.71
CA LYS A 100 20.28 0.11 -20.58
C LYS A 100 21.47 -0.83 -20.80
N ASP A 101 21.95 -1.48 -19.75
CA ASP A 101 23.06 -2.45 -19.84
C ASP A 101 22.70 -3.66 -20.74
N ASN A 102 21.47 -4.16 -20.64
CA ASN A 102 21.01 -5.28 -21.45
C ASN A 102 20.74 -4.93 -22.94
N LYS A 103 20.55 -3.64 -23.27
CA LYS A 103 20.47 -3.18 -24.68
C LYS A 103 21.86 -3.08 -25.31
N ASN A 104 22.86 -2.64 -24.56
CA ASN A 104 24.24 -2.57 -25.05
C ASN A 104 24.84 -3.98 -25.24
N ALA A 105 24.52 -4.95 -24.36
CA ALA A 105 24.96 -6.33 -24.49
C ALA A 105 24.32 -7.13 -25.67
N LYS A 106 23.25 -6.60 -26.29
CA LYS A 106 22.57 -7.23 -27.44
C LYS A 106 23.14 -6.85 -28.80
N VAL A 107 24.02 -5.84 -28.89
CA VAL A 107 24.67 -5.45 -30.14
C VAL A 107 25.81 -6.44 -30.52
N ASP A 108 26.39 -7.12 -29.54
CA ASP A 108 27.59 -7.97 -29.76
C ASP A 108 27.33 -9.48 -29.83
N LYS A 109 26.08 -9.97 -29.76
CA LYS A 109 25.83 -11.43 -29.60
C LYS A 109 24.78 -12.01 -30.55
N LYS A 110 25.15 -12.16 -31.83
CA LYS A 110 24.65 -13.27 -32.68
C LYS A 110 25.31 -14.59 -32.22
N ALA A 111 24.80 -15.21 -31.16
CA ALA A 111 24.98 -16.64 -30.89
C ALA A 111 23.96 -17.12 -29.84
N ARG A 112 23.29 -18.25 -30.11
CA ARG A 112 22.40 -19.01 -29.21
C ARG A 112 23.21 -20.24 -28.74
N PRO A 113 23.08 -20.82 -27.51
CA PRO A 113 21.81 -21.33 -26.99
C PRO A 113 21.49 -21.22 -25.49
N VAL A 114 20.24 -21.61 -25.23
CA VAL A 114 19.39 -21.62 -24.02
C VAL A 114 19.95 -22.45 -22.87
N LYS A 115 19.81 -22.00 -21.60
CA LYS A 115 19.53 -22.88 -20.44
C LYS A 115 18.59 -22.21 -19.43
N LYS A 116 17.61 -22.99 -18.97
CA LYS A 116 16.57 -22.71 -17.96
C LYS A 116 17.15 -22.89 -16.54
N THR A 117 16.66 -22.14 -15.55
CA THR A 117 16.31 -22.65 -14.21
C THR A 117 15.26 -21.73 -13.54
N GLY A 118 14.24 -22.33 -12.91
CA GLY A 118 13.07 -21.69 -12.29
C GLY A 118 13.40 -20.96 -10.97
N LYS A 119 12.64 -19.90 -10.63
CA LYS A 119 11.42 -19.90 -9.77
C LYS A 119 11.72 -20.30 -8.32
N ALA A 120 11.24 -19.65 -7.25
CA ALA A 120 10.54 -18.40 -6.99
C ALA A 120 10.50 -18.29 -5.45
N ALA A 121 10.94 -17.17 -4.85
CA ALA A 121 10.78 -16.97 -3.41
C ALA A 121 9.28 -16.73 -3.11
N LYS A 122 8.68 -17.63 -2.34
CA LYS A 122 7.25 -17.61 -1.97
C LYS A 122 6.93 -16.34 -1.19
N LYS A 123 6.14 -15.45 -1.78
CA LYS A 123 5.46 -14.37 -1.07
C LYS A 123 4.30 -15.01 -0.30
N LYS A 124 4.32 -14.97 1.04
CA LYS A 124 3.22 -15.47 1.88
C LYS A 124 1.91 -14.81 1.43
N ARG A 125 0.84 -15.62 1.34
CA ARG A 125 -0.47 -15.22 0.84
C ARG A 125 -1.23 -14.56 2.00
N TYR A 126 -2.09 -13.60 1.68
CA TYR A 126 -2.86 -12.83 2.68
C TYR A 126 -3.72 -13.73 3.60
N GLU A 127 -4.10 -14.89 3.10
CA GLU A 127 -4.90 -15.90 3.82
C GLU A 127 -4.09 -16.67 4.89
N ASP A 128 -2.77 -16.51 4.97
CA ASP A 128 -1.93 -17.18 5.98
C ASP A 128 -1.70 -16.33 7.25
N ILE A 129 -2.23 -15.09 7.30
CA ILE A 129 -2.01 -14.11 8.40
C ILE A 129 -3.30 -13.81 9.15
N VAL A 130 -4.46 -14.04 8.53
CA VAL A 130 -5.77 -13.83 9.14
C VAL A 130 -6.35 -15.22 9.42
N GLU A 131 -6.18 -15.68 10.66
CA GLU A 131 -6.87 -16.84 11.23
C GLU A 131 -8.07 -16.35 12.06
#